data_AF-A0A0F5YAU1-F1
#
_entry.id   AF-A0A0F5YAU1-F1
#
_cell.length_a   1.000
_cell.length_b   1.000
_cell.length_c   1.000
_cell.angle_alpha   90.00
_cell.angle_beta   90.00
_cell.angle_gamma   90.00
#
_symmetry.space_group_name_H-M   'P 1'
#
loop_
_entity.id
_entity.type
_entity.pdbx_description
1 polymer ?
#
loop_
_entity_poly.entity_id
_entity_poly.type
_entity_poly.pdbx_seq_one_letter_code
_entity_poly.pdbx_strand_id
1 'polypeptide(L)'
;MSTPEVEAKQPQASEKVEANQPQASEVEAVEQQSLEQVEFQGIGILKAEVHLTEDRSIIKLGDQEYRLFYIPGRRQKAYNALKKEIETTGNLVQRLIVYPKLFHFPRKEQPHGIGFQLVGFVSDKNTKSGVEEELKDGEFRLCGLWQFIPVCRVPCISIFRNFNDERLAWIKEADPTRKVKFMKASHIPLLWKDAPVRPFRFNPKLEKEEQGKPHFVQVKAKFLPDRDLFGFVEELAPPIEKSPRFLKASKKDKAIAKLAQTESQS
;
A
#
# COMPACT_ATOMS: atom_id res chain seq x y z
N MET A 1 -36.68 66.65 42.60
CA MET A 1 -35.47 67.32 42.06
C MET A 1 -34.27 66.71 42.75
N SER A 2 -33.20 66.48 41.97
CA SER A 2 -31.82 66.21 42.39
C SER A 2 -31.44 64.80 42.87
N THR A 3 -30.75 64.09 41.97
CA THR A 3 -29.62 63.14 42.19
C THR A 3 -28.42 63.85 42.86
N PRO A 4 -27.34 63.19 43.39
CA PRO A 4 -26.71 61.95 42.88
C PRO A 4 -26.07 60.94 43.89
N GLU A 5 -25.67 59.79 43.31
CA GLU A 5 -24.52 58.86 43.50
C GLU A 5 -23.73 58.79 44.84
N VAL A 6 -23.39 57.55 45.28
CA VAL A 6 -22.07 56.87 45.09
C VAL A 6 -22.07 55.48 45.76
N GLU A 7 -21.87 54.47 44.90
CA GLU A 7 -21.01 53.26 44.96
C GLU A 7 -20.65 52.44 46.24
N ALA A 8 -20.73 51.11 46.03
CA ALA A 8 -19.76 50.05 46.34
C ALA A 8 -19.90 49.15 47.59
N LYS A 9 -20.30 47.88 47.37
CA LYS A 9 -19.55 46.67 47.80
C LYS A 9 -20.10 45.35 47.21
N GLN A 10 -19.18 44.57 46.62
CA GLN A 10 -19.25 43.17 46.15
C GLN A 10 -19.43 42.16 47.33
N PRO A 11 -19.68 40.82 47.16
CA PRO A 11 -18.99 39.94 46.19
C PRO A 11 -19.69 38.68 45.58
N GLN A 12 -19.14 38.28 44.43
CA GLN A 12 -18.75 36.93 43.96
C GLN A 12 -19.79 35.80 43.79
N ALA A 13 -19.96 35.39 42.51
CA ALA A 13 -19.92 33.98 42.11
C ALA A 13 -19.33 33.91 40.69
N SER A 14 -18.11 33.37 40.58
CA SER A 14 -17.38 33.17 39.33
C SER A 14 -17.48 31.70 38.91
N GLU A 15 -18.29 31.42 37.90
CA GLU A 15 -18.21 30.17 37.13
C GLU A 15 -16.97 30.21 36.22
N LYS A 16 -15.98 29.37 36.53
CA LYS A 16 -14.89 29.02 35.61
C LYS A 16 -15.36 27.84 34.77
N VAL A 17 -15.58 28.08 33.48
CA VAL A 17 -15.64 27.03 32.46
C VAL A 17 -14.20 26.60 32.20
N GLU A 18 -13.81 25.45 32.72
CA GLU A 18 -12.50 24.84 32.53
C GLU A 18 -12.51 24.07 31.20
N ALA A 19 -11.96 24.69 30.16
CA ALA A 19 -11.75 24.05 28.87
C ALA A 19 -10.65 22.99 29.03
N ASN A 20 -11.06 21.72 29.08
CA ASN A 20 -10.17 20.57 29.16
C ASN A 20 -9.43 20.39 27.82
N GLN A 21 -8.20 20.86 27.73
CA GLN A 21 -7.30 20.54 26.62
C GLN A 21 -6.67 19.16 26.86
N PRO A 22 -6.69 18.22 25.90
CA PRO A 22 -6.04 16.93 26.05
C PRO A 22 -4.52 17.08 26.23
N GLN A 23 -3.96 16.39 27.23
CA GLN A 23 -2.52 16.35 27.47
C GLN A 23 -1.79 15.59 26.34
N ALA A 24 -0.66 16.13 25.89
CA ALA A 24 0.13 15.62 24.76
C ALA A 24 0.53 14.12 24.87
N SER A 25 0.61 13.58 26.09
CA SER A 25 0.92 12.18 26.36
C SER A 25 -0.20 11.20 25.98
N GLU A 26 -1.47 11.61 26.07
CA GLU A 26 -2.60 10.78 25.63
C GLU A 26 -2.74 10.80 24.11
N VAL A 27 -2.44 11.94 23.47
CA VAL A 27 -2.48 12.10 22.01
C VAL A 27 -1.40 11.24 21.33
N GLU A 28 -0.19 11.17 21.89
CA GLU A 28 0.88 10.30 21.35
C GLU A 28 0.59 8.80 21.52
N ALA A 29 -0.03 8.40 22.64
CA ALA A 29 -0.39 7.01 22.88
C ALA A 29 -1.55 6.55 21.97
N VAL A 30 -2.56 7.41 21.75
CA VAL A 30 -3.67 7.15 20.83
C VAL A 30 -3.19 7.16 19.36
N GLU A 31 -2.28 8.07 18.99
CA GLU A 31 -1.64 8.05 17.67
C GLU A 31 -0.86 6.74 17.45
N GLN A 32 -0.08 6.28 18.43
CA GLN A 32 0.69 5.05 18.32
C GLN A 32 -0.20 3.80 18.23
N GLN A 33 -1.26 3.71 19.03
CA GLN A 33 -2.24 2.61 18.94
C GLN A 33 -3.00 2.61 17.61
N SER A 34 -3.35 3.79 17.07
CA SER A 34 -3.99 3.90 15.76
C SER A 34 -3.06 3.47 14.61
N LEU A 35 -1.76 3.74 14.73
CA LEU A 35 -0.72 3.32 13.78
C LEU A 35 -0.41 1.82 13.83
N GLU A 36 -0.72 1.13 14.93
CA GLU A 36 -0.60 -0.33 15.04
C GLU A 36 -1.74 -1.07 14.34
N GLN A 37 -2.87 -0.39 14.10
CA GLN A 37 -4.04 -0.97 13.42
C GLN A 37 -4.00 -0.84 11.89
N VAL A 38 -3.13 0.03 11.37
CA VAL A 38 -2.99 0.26 9.93
C VAL A 38 -1.77 -0.46 9.35
N GLU A 39 -1.96 -1.07 8.19
CA GLU A 39 -0.93 -1.87 7.53
C GLU A 39 -0.69 -1.46 6.07
N PHE A 40 0.53 -1.65 5.58
CA PHE A 40 0.81 -1.61 4.16
C PHE A 40 0.12 -2.78 3.45
N GLN A 41 -0.74 -2.46 2.49
CA GLN A 41 -1.53 -3.46 1.77
C GLN A 41 -1.88 -2.97 0.37
N GLY A 42 -1.79 -3.87 -0.62
CA GLY A 42 -2.14 -3.58 -2.01
C GLY A 42 -2.93 -4.75 -2.57
N ILE A 43 -4.08 -5.06 -1.99
CA ILE A 43 -4.88 -6.24 -2.34
C ILE A 43 -6.06 -5.83 -3.19
N GLY A 44 -6.44 -6.63 -4.16
CA GLY A 44 -7.60 -6.33 -5.00
C GLY A 44 -8.22 -7.55 -5.64
N ILE A 45 -9.30 -7.28 -6.37
CA ILE A 45 -10.09 -8.29 -7.07
C ILE A 45 -10.02 -8.07 -8.56
N LEU A 46 -9.69 -9.12 -9.29
CA LEU A 46 -9.74 -9.14 -10.75
C LEU A 46 -10.63 -10.27 -11.22
N LYS A 47 -11.68 -9.94 -11.97
CA LYS A 47 -12.40 -10.92 -12.76
C LYS A 47 -11.72 -11.00 -14.13
N ALA A 48 -11.11 -12.14 -14.41
CA ALA A 48 -10.26 -12.32 -15.58
C ALA A 48 -10.37 -13.75 -16.13
N GLU A 49 -10.10 -13.91 -17.41
CA GLU A 49 -9.86 -15.24 -17.98
C GLU A 49 -8.48 -15.72 -17.55
N VAL A 50 -8.38 -16.96 -17.07
CA VAL A 50 -7.17 -17.51 -16.47
C VAL A 50 -6.62 -18.62 -17.34
N HIS A 51 -5.35 -18.48 -17.72
CA HIS A 51 -4.62 -19.53 -18.43
C HIS A 51 -3.41 -19.95 -17.59
N LEU A 52 -3.53 -21.12 -16.97
CA LEU A 52 -2.48 -21.71 -16.15
C LEU A 52 -1.64 -22.65 -16.99
N THR A 53 -0.33 -22.43 -17.00
CA THR A 53 0.65 -23.33 -17.63
C THR A 53 1.80 -23.59 -16.66
N GLU A 54 2.56 -24.65 -16.88
CA GLU A 54 3.71 -25.00 -16.05
C GLU A 54 4.80 -23.92 -16.11
N ASP A 55 5.01 -23.32 -17.28
CA ASP A 55 6.08 -22.34 -17.51
C ASP A 55 5.64 -20.90 -17.22
N ARG A 56 4.42 -20.53 -17.65
CA ARG A 56 3.96 -19.14 -17.63
C ARG A 56 2.44 -19.03 -17.55
N SER A 57 1.96 -18.87 -16.32
CA SER A 57 0.56 -18.51 -16.09
C SER A 57 0.27 -17.04 -16.42
N ILE A 58 -0.87 -16.79 -17.04
CA ILE A 58 -1.35 -15.46 -17.40
C ILE A 58 -2.83 -15.28 -17.04
N ILE A 59 -3.26 -14.03 -16.98
CA ILE A 59 -4.67 -13.66 -17.00
C ILE A 59 -4.94 -12.72 -18.18
N LYS A 60 -6.15 -12.77 -18.73
CA LYS A 60 -6.63 -11.84 -19.74
C LYS A 60 -7.70 -10.92 -19.18
N LEU A 61 -7.52 -9.62 -19.42
CA LEU A 61 -8.48 -8.56 -19.11
C LEU A 61 -8.82 -7.85 -20.43
N GLY A 62 -9.89 -8.29 -21.09
CA GLY A 62 -10.15 -7.91 -22.47
C GLY A 62 -9.02 -8.42 -23.37
N ASP A 63 -8.46 -7.53 -24.19
CA ASP A 63 -7.38 -7.87 -25.13
C ASP A 63 -5.98 -7.86 -24.50
N GLN A 64 -5.89 -7.54 -23.20
CA GLN A 64 -4.60 -7.41 -22.51
C GLN A 64 -4.23 -8.64 -21.70
N GLU A 65 -2.98 -9.07 -21.82
CA GLU A 65 -2.43 -10.21 -21.10
C GLU A 65 -1.47 -9.79 -19.99
N TYR A 66 -1.70 -10.31 -18.79
CA TYR A 66 -0.86 -10.03 -17.63
C TYR A 66 -0.31 -11.30 -17.03
N ARG A 67 0.96 -11.25 -16.61
CA ARG A 67 1.58 -12.40 -15.94
C ARG A 67 0.93 -12.63 -14.57
N LEU A 68 0.52 -13.87 -14.32
CA LEU A 68 0.03 -14.33 -13.03
C LEU A 68 1.15 -15.06 -12.29
N PHE A 69 1.62 -14.46 -11.20
CA PHE A 69 2.60 -15.03 -10.30
C PHE A 69 1.91 -15.78 -9.17
N TYR A 70 2.55 -16.81 -8.66
CA TYR A 70 2.23 -17.41 -7.36
C TYR A 70 3.50 -17.45 -6.50
N ILE A 71 3.35 -17.61 -5.18
CA ILE A 71 4.49 -17.85 -4.29
C ILE A 71 4.61 -19.36 -4.07
N PRO A 72 5.69 -20.00 -4.56
CA PRO A 72 5.96 -21.40 -4.26
C PRO A 72 5.99 -21.66 -2.74
N GLY A 73 5.54 -22.83 -2.29
CA GLY A 73 5.44 -23.17 -0.87
C GLY A 73 4.12 -22.73 -0.26
N ARG A 74 4.12 -21.80 0.72
CA ARG A 74 2.93 -21.48 1.54
C ARG A 74 1.67 -21.09 0.73
N ARG A 75 1.83 -20.50 -0.47
CA ARG A 75 0.71 -20.10 -1.34
C ARG A 75 0.59 -20.94 -2.62
N GLN A 76 1.31 -22.06 -2.72
CA GLN A 76 1.08 -23.07 -3.76
C GLN A 76 -0.35 -23.61 -3.71
N LYS A 77 -0.92 -23.68 -2.50
CA LYS A 77 -2.29 -24.15 -2.27
C LYS A 77 -3.33 -23.37 -3.06
N ALA A 78 -3.23 -22.03 -3.08
CA ALA A 78 -4.18 -21.19 -3.81
C ALA A 78 -4.10 -21.43 -5.33
N TYR A 79 -2.89 -21.58 -5.86
CA TYR A 79 -2.67 -21.90 -7.26
C TYR A 79 -3.23 -23.28 -7.63
N ASN A 80 -2.92 -24.30 -6.84
CA ASN A 80 -3.39 -25.66 -7.08
C ASN A 80 -4.92 -25.76 -6.94
N ALA A 81 -5.50 -25.06 -5.97
CA ALA A 81 -6.95 -24.99 -5.79
C ALA A 81 -7.63 -24.31 -6.97
N LEU A 82 -7.07 -23.20 -7.48
CA LEU A 82 -7.56 -22.53 -8.68
C LEU A 82 -7.48 -23.43 -9.91
N LYS A 83 -6.34 -24.12 -10.10
CA LYS A 83 -6.16 -25.10 -11.18
C LYS A 83 -7.25 -26.18 -11.13
N LYS A 84 -7.48 -26.77 -9.95
CA LYS A 84 -8.52 -27.79 -9.75
C LYS A 84 -9.92 -27.25 -10.00
N GLU A 85 -10.22 -26.02 -9.56
CA GLU A 85 -11.52 -25.40 -9.79
C GLU A 85 -11.80 -25.24 -11.30
N ILE A 86 -10.81 -24.75 -12.05
CA ILE A 86 -10.89 -24.62 -13.51
C ILE A 86 -11.07 -25.99 -14.18
N GLU A 87 -10.28 -26.99 -13.79
CA GLU A 87 -10.39 -28.36 -14.31
C GLU A 87 -11.76 -28.99 -14.02
N THR A 88 -12.35 -28.70 -12.85
CA THR A 88 -13.63 -29.26 -12.42
C THR A 88 -14.81 -28.56 -13.08
N THR A 89 -14.76 -27.24 -13.21
CA THR A 89 -15.89 -26.42 -13.69
C THR A 89 -15.84 -26.15 -15.19
N GLY A 90 -14.67 -26.24 -15.81
CA GLY A 90 -14.41 -25.76 -17.17
C GLY A 90 -14.46 -24.24 -17.30
N ASN A 91 -14.71 -23.49 -16.21
CA ASN A 91 -14.83 -22.05 -16.26
C ASN A 91 -13.44 -21.38 -16.17
N LEU A 92 -13.00 -20.76 -17.27
CA LEU A 92 -11.74 -20.01 -17.30
C LEU A 92 -11.87 -18.61 -16.69
N VAL A 93 -13.09 -18.06 -16.61
CA VAL A 93 -13.32 -16.72 -16.05
C VAL A 93 -13.47 -16.80 -14.55
N GLN A 94 -12.43 -16.38 -13.84
CA GLN A 94 -12.31 -16.50 -12.39
C GLN A 94 -12.19 -15.14 -11.73
N ARG A 95 -12.73 -15.03 -10.52
CA ARG A 95 -12.68 -13.81 -9.69
C ARG A 95 -11.52 -13.97 -8.70
N LEU A 96 -10.36 -13.45 -9.07
CA LEU A 96 -9.10 -13.63 -8.38
C LEU A 96 -8.86 -12.57 -7.31
N ILE A 97 -8.29 -12.99 -6.18
CA ILE A 97 -7.76 -12.11 -5.14
C ILE A 97 -6.25 -12.00 -5.36
N VAL A 98 -5.75 -10.80 -5.60
CA VAL A 98 -4.36 -10.59 -6.05
C VAL A 98 -3.67 -9.41 -5.37
N TYR A 99 -2.34 -9.42 -5.37
CA TYR A 99 -1.51 -8.23 -5.21
C TYR A 99 -0.96 -7.78 -6.57
N PRO A 100 -0.98 -6.50 -6.94
CA PRO A 100 -0.32 -6.02 -8.14
C PRO A 100 1.20 -6.03 -7.94
N LYS A 101 1.92 -6.38 -9.00
CA LYS A 101 3.37 -6.51 -9.03
C LYS A 101 3.92 -5.65 -10.15
N LEU A 102 4.50 -4.52 -9.77
CA LEU A 102 4.99 -3.51 -10.70
C LEU A 102 6.50 -3.66 -10.93
N PHE A 103 6.90 -3.56 -12.19
CA PHE A 103 8.27 -3.61 -12.66
C PHE A 103 8.66 -2.26 -13.23
N HIS A 104 9.27 -1.43 -12.39
CA HIS A 104 9.82 -0.15 -12.84
C HIS A 104 11.20 -0.37 -13.45
N PHE A 105 11.38 0.14 -14.66
CA PHE A 105 12.67 0.13 -15.35
C PHE A 105 13.49 1.38 -14.98
N PRO A 106 14.81 1.37 -15.17
CA PRO A 106 15.68 2.48 -14.73
C PRO A 106 15.40 3.82 -15.41
N ARG A 107 14.83 3.81 -16.63
CA ARG A 107 14.54 5.02 -17.41
C ARG A 107 13.10 5.45 -17.20
N LYS A 108 12.90 6.74 -16.91
CA LYS A 108 11.58 7.34 -16.65
C LYS A 108 10.66 7.33 -17.88
N GLU A 109 11.24 7.22 -19.07
CA GLU A 109 10.57 7.16 -20.37
C GLU A 109 10.01 5.77 -20.65
N GLN A 110 10.60 4.73 -20.05
CA GLN A 110 10.19 3.36 -20.27
C GLN A 110 8.94 3.08 -19.43
N PRO A 111 7.83 2.61 -20.05
CA PRO A 111 6.63 2.26 -19.29
C PRO A 111 6.96 1.14 -18.30
N HIS A 112 6.40 1.23 -17.09
CA HIS A 112 6.51 0.14 -16.12
C HIS A 112 5.76 -1.09 -16.65
N GLY A 113 6.24 -2.28 -16.31
CA GLY A 113 5.48 -3.51 -16.50
C GLY A 113 4.57 -3.78 -15.32
N ILE A 114 3.45 -4.45 -15.54
CA ILE A 114 2.56 -4.93 -14.48
C ILE A 114 2.26 -6.42 -14.64
N GLY A 115 2.13 -7.09 -13.50
CA GLY A 115 1.49 -8.39 -13.40
C GLY A 115 0.83 -8.53 -12.04
N PHE A 116 0.30 -9.71 -11.74
CA PHE A 116 -0.50 -9.93 -10.54
C PHE A 116 -0.03 -11.17 -9.81
N GLN A 117 0.05 -11.08 -8.48
CA GLN A 117 0.41 -12.19 -7.63
C GLN A 117 -0.83 -12.76 -6.96
N LEU A 118 -1.13 -14.02 -7.27
CA LEU A 118 -2.27 -14.75 -6.73
C LEU A 118 -2.17 -14.88 -5.21
N VAL A 119 -3.28 -14.56 -4.54
CA VAL A 119 -3.51 -14.79 -3.10
C VAL A 119 -4.53 -15.90 -2.92
N GLY A 120 -5.60 -15.84 -3.70
CA GLY A 120 -6.74 -16.76 -3.68
C GLY A 120 -7.71 -16.43 -4.80
N PHE A 121 -8.90 -17.00 -4.75
CA PHE A 121 -9.99 -16.73 -5.67
C PHE A 121 -11.31 -16.89 -4.93
N VAL A 122 -12.33 -16.19 -5.41
CA VAL A 122 -13.71 -16.29 -4.90
C VAL A 122 -14.33 -17.54 -5.50
N SER A 123 -14.81 -18.44 -4.65
CA SER A 123 -15.53 -19.65 -5.04
C SER A 123 -16.88 -19.65 -4.33
N ASP A 124 -17.92 -20.11 -5.03
CA ASP A 124 -19.29 -20.17 -4.51
C ASP A 124 -19.44 -21.10 -3.29
N LYS A 125 -18.43 -21.94 -3.02
CA LYS A 125 -18.40 -22.90 -1.91
C LYS A 125 -17.95 -22.28 -0.58
N ASN A 126 -17.38 -21.08 -0.60
CA ASN A 126 -16.94 -20.39 0.61
C ASN A 126 -17.89 -19.24 0.95
N THR A 127 -18.23 -19.11 2.23
CA THR A 127 -18.97 -17.95 2.73
C THR A 127 -18.20 -16.68 2.40
N LYS A 128 -18.88 -15.70 1.78
CA LYS A 128 -18.29 -14.40 1.49
C LYS A 128 -17.75 -13.81 2.79
N SER A 129 -16.45 -13.54 2.86
CA SER A 129 -15.84 -12.88 4.01
C SER A 129 -14.58 -12.10 3.61
N GLY A 130 -14.52 -10.84 4.02
CA GLY A 130 -13.35 -9.98 3.85
C GLY A 130 -13.34 -9.21 2.52
N VAL A 131 -12.21 -9.28 1.80
CA VAL A 131 -11.92 -8.38 0.65
C VAL A 131 -12.96 -8.46 -0.48
N GLU A 132 -13.66 -9.58 -0.61
CA GLU A 132 -14.67 -9.83 -1.66
C GLU A 132 -16.01 -9.14 -1.47
N GLU A 133 -16.30 -8.69 -0.25
CA GLU A 133 -17.48 -7.89 0.07
C GLU A 133 -17.18 -6.40 -0.11
N GLU A 134 -15.94 -6.00 0.15
CA GLU A 134 -15.53 -4.59 0.16
C GLU A 134 -15.09 -4.05 -1.21
N LEU A 135 -14.64 -4.94 -2.11
CA LEU A 135 -14.08 -4.59 -3.43
C LEU A 135 -14.89 -5.18 -4.59
N LYS A 136 -15.17 -4.34 -5.59
CA LYS A 136 -15.73 -4.76 -6.88
C LYS A 136 -14.64 -5.27 -7.82
N ASP A 137 -15.07 -5.81 -8.96
CA ASP A 137 -14.16 -6.27 -10.00
C ASP A 137 -13.30 -5.12 -10.53
N GLY A 138 -11.99 -5.32 -10.53
CA GLY A 138 -11.01 -4.30 -10.89
C GLY A 138 -10.64 -3.35 -9.75
N GLU A 139 -11.25 -3.46 -8.57
CA GLU A 139 -10.95 -2.60 -7.42
C GLU A 139 -9.88 -3.19 -6.50
N PHE A 140 -9.10 -2.28 -5.92
CA PHE A 140 -7.95 -2.56 -5.08
C PHE A 140 -7.99 -1.64 -3.86
N ARG A 141 -7.72 -2.21 -2.69
CA ARG A 141 -7.33 -1.46 -1.49
C ARG A 141 -5.84 -1.21 -1.51
N LEU A 142 -5.43 0.05 -1.56
CA LEU A 142 -4.05 0.50 -1.57
C LEU A 142 -3.76 1.34 -0.32
N CYS A 143 -2.98 0.78 0.59
CA CYS A 143 -2.52 1.40 1.82
C CYS A 143 -1.00 1.53 1.79
N GLY A 144 -0.47 2.75 1.78
CA GLY A 144 0.97 2.99 1.70
C GLY A 144 1.37 4.46 1.60
N LEU A 145 2.64 4.70 1.28
CA LEU A 145 3.21 6.05 1.24
C LEU A 145 2.94 6.74 -0.10
N TRP A 146 2.30 7.91 -0.06
CA TRP A 146 1.99 8.72 -1.23
C TRP A 146 3.17 9.57 -1.68
N GLN A 147 3.81 9.21 -2.80
CA GLN A 147 5.05 9.85 -3.24
C GLN A 147 5.37 9.69 -4.73
N PHE A 148 6.21 10.57 -5.26
CA PHE A 148 6.92 10.35 -6.51
C PHE A 148 8.17 9.49 -6.29
N ILE A 149 8.41 8.56 -7.21
CA ILE A 149 9.68 7.84 -7.32
C ILE A 149 10.47 8.33 -8.55
N PRO A 150 11.81 8.24 -8.55
CA PRO A 150 12.64 8.80 -9.63
C PRO A 150 12.33 8.25 -11.03
N VAL A 151 11.88 6.99 -11.09
CA VAL A 151 11.71 6.22 -12.33
C VAL A 151 10.27 6.16 -12.84
N CYS A 152 9.32 6.84 -12.19
CA CYS A 152 7.92 6.88 -12.63
C CYS A 152 7.46 8.33 -12.82
N ARG A 153 6.69 8.58 -13.87
CA ARG A 153 6.12 9.91 -14.16
C ARG A 153 4.86 10.20 -13.35
N VAL A 154 4.16 9.14 -12.97
CA VAL A 154 2.91 9.17 -12.22
C VAL A 154 3.25 9.02 -10.73
N PRO A 155 2.60 9.76 -9.82
CA PRO A 155 2.78 9.53 -8.39
C PRO A 155 2.35 8.10 -8.01
N CYS A 156 2.99 7.54 -7.00
CA CYS A 156 2.80 6.15 -6.60
C CYS A 156 2.36 6.06 -5.14
N ILE A 157 1.51 5.08 -4.84
CA ILE A 157 1.40 4.53 -3.49
C ILE A 157 2.49 3.47 -3.34
N SER A 158 3.42 3.73 -2.42
CA SER A 158 4.53 2.81 -2.14
C SER A 158 4.18 1.91 -0.96
N ILE A 159 4.09 0.62 -1.24
CA ILE A 159 3.65 -0.41 -0.31
C ILE A 159 4.86 -1.23 0.12
N PHE A 160 5.19 -1.14 1.40
CA PHE A 160 6.33 -1.83 2.01
C PHE A 160 5.89 -3.14 2.66
N ARG A 161 6.87 -3.93 3.13
CA ARG A 161 6.57 -5.11 3.95
C ARG A 161 6.29 -4.67 5.37
N ASN A 162 5.10 -5.00 5.88
CA ASN A 162 4.76 -4.80 7.30
C ASN A 162 5.81 -5.45 8.19
N PHE A 163 6.15 -4.74 9.27
CA PHE A 163 7.00 -5.26 10.32
C PHE A 163 6.32 -6.45 11.02
N ASN A 164 7.10 -7.48 11.31
CA ASN A 164 6.70 -8.65 12.10
C ASN A 164 8.00 -9.29 12.61
N ASP A 165 8.01 -9.75 13.86
CA ASP A 165 9.19 -10.34 14.50
C ASP A 165 9.71 -11.60 13.78
N GLU A 166 8.82 -12.46 13.26
CA GLU A 166 9.21 -13.62 12.46
C GLU A 166 9.94 -13.21 11.17
N ARG A 167 9.43 -12.16 10.51
CA ARG A 167 10.06 -11.62 9.29
C ARG A 167 11.39 -10.99 9.61
N LEU A 168 11.49 -10.30 10.75
CA LEU A 168 12.73 -9.69 11.20
C LEU A 168 13.79 -10.77 11.49
N ALA A 169 13.41 -11.86 12.16
CA ALA A 169 14.30 -13.00 12.42
C ALA A 169 14.82 -13.59 11.10
N TRP A 170 13.93 -13.88 10.14
CA TRP A 170 14.33 -14.37 8.82
C TRP A 170 15.27 -13.40 8.08
N ILE A 171 15.01 -12.09 8.15
CA ILE A 171 15.87 -11.07 7.54
C ILE A 171 17.25 -11.04 8.19
N LYS A 172 17.40 -11.32 9.48
CA LYS A 172 18.73 -11.34 10.12
C LYS A 172 19.61 -12.42 9.50
N GLU A 173 19.05 -13.58 9.20
CA GLU A 173 19.74 -14.77 8.69
C GLU A 173 19.94 -14.80 7.17
N ALA A 174 19.06 -14.15 6.40
CA ALA A 174 19.13 -14.17 4.94
C ALA A 174 20.43 -13.52 4.39
N ASP A 175 20.81 -13.81 3.15
CA ASP A 175 21.88 -13.06 2.46
C ASP A 175 21.39 -11.66 2.01
N PRO A 176 22.29 -10.70 1.77
CA PRO A 176 21.94 -9.33 1.38
C PRO A 176 21.05 -9.24 0.13
N THR A 177 21.26 -10.09 -0.89
CA THR A 177 20.50 -10.06 -2.14
C THR A 177 19.05 -10.48 -1.91
N ARG A 178 18.83 -11.56 -1.14
CA ARG A 178 17.48 -12.00 -0.73
C ARG A 178 16.80 -10.97 0.17
N LYS A 179 17.51 -10.35 1.11
CA LYS A 179 16.99 -9.28 1.97
C LYS A 179 16.45 -8.10 1.15
N VAL A 180 17.26 -7.58 0.23
CA VAL A 180 16.91 -6.44 -0.61
C VAL A 180 15.70 -6.77 -1.50
N LYS A 181 15.67 -7.97 -2.10
CA LYS A 181 14.54 -8.42 -2.92
C LYS A 181 13.25 -8.55 -2.11
N PHE A 182 13.33 -9.11 -0.90
CA PHE A 182 12.18 -9.29 -0.01
C PHE A 182 11.59 -7.95 0.46
N MET A 183 12.45 -7.01 0.87
CA MET A 183 12.08 -5.68 1.37
C MET A 183 11.82 -4.65 0.26
N LYS A 184 11.88 -5.05 -1.02
CA LYS A 184 11.56 -4.15 -2.13
C LYS A 184 10.09 -3.75 -2.04
N ALA A 185 9.84 -2.44 -2.00
CA ALA A 185 8.49 -1.90 -2.02
C ALA A 185 7.82 -2.14 -3.38
N SER A 186 6.50 -2.33 -3.37
CA SER A 186 5.69 -2.23 -4.58
C SER A 186 5.28 -0.78 -4.73
N HIS A 187 5.71 -0.12 -5.81
CA HIS A 187 5.30 1.24 -6.12
C HIS A 187 4.15 1.15 -7.11
N ILE A 188 2.95 1.56 -6.73
CA ILE A 188 1.75 1.42 -7.56
C ILE A 188 1.38 2.79 -8.14
N PRO A 189 1.53 3.02 -9.46
CA PRO A 189 1.14 4.27 -10.10
C PRO A 189 -0.37 4.52 -9.96
N LEU A 190 -0.73 5.70 -9.44
CA LEU A 190 -2.11 6.08 -9.18
C LEU A 190 -2.41 7.47 -9.73
N LEU A 191 -3.51 7.60 -10.46
CA LEU A 191 -4.08 8.87 -10.86
C LEU A 191 -5.06 9.35 -9.79
N TRP A 192 -4.65 10.34 -9.02
CA TRP A 192 -5.43 11.00 -7.99
C TRP A 192 -5.22 12.51 -8.09
N LYS A 193 -6.13 13.21 -8.79
CA LYS A 193 -5.96 14.61 -9.17
C LYS A 193 -6.22 15.58 -8.02
N ASP A 194 -7.15 15.21 -7.17
CA ASP A 194 -7.78 15.96 -6.09
C ASP A 194 -7.40 15.41 -4.71
N ALA A 195 -6.21 14.78 -4.62
CA ALA A 195 -5.70 14.26 -3.35
C ALA A 195 -5.61 15.39 -2.30
N PRO A 196 -6.10 15.16 -1.06
CA PRO A 196 -6.08 16.18 0.00
C PRO A 196 -4.66 16.56 0.41
N VAL A 197 -3.69 15.67 0.20
CA VAL A 197 -2.26 15.91 0.40
C VAL A 197 -1.48 15.68 -0.89
N ARG A 198 -0.49 16.55 -1.14
CA ARG A 198 0.38 16.41 -2.33
C ARG A 198 1.27 15.18 -2.18
N PRO A 199 1.53 14.44 -3.27
CA PRO A 199 2.51 13.36 -3.25
C PRO A 199 3.89 13.90 -2.88
N PHE A 200 4.52 13.29 -1.90
CA PHE A 200 5.87 13.65 -1.47
C PHE A 200 6.87 13.51 -2.62
N ARG A 201 7.80 14.46 -2.70
CA ARG A 201 8.84 14.47 -3.73
C ARG A 201 10.18 14.71 -3.07
N PHE A 202 11.05 13.70 -3.10
CA PHE A 202 12.42 13.83 -2.62
C PHE A 202 13.18 14.87 -3.45
N ASN A 203 13.75 15.88 -2.78
CA ASN A 203 14.65 16.86 -3.36
C ASN A 203 16.09 16.62 -2.88
N PRO A 204 17.03 16.20 -3.75
CA PRO A 204 18.41 15.92 -3.34
C PRO A 204 19.20 17.17 -2.90
N LYS A 205 18.66 18.38 -3.12
CA LYS A 205 19.31 19.65 -2.76
C LYS A 205 18.92 20.14 -1.36
N LEU A 206 17.92 19.55 -0.73
CA LEU A 206 17.46 19.93 0.61
C LEU A 206 18.10 19.04 1.67
N GLU A 207 18.34 19.63 2.84
CA GLU A 207 18.74 18.87 4.03
C GLU A 207 17.58 17.99 4.53
N LYS A 208 17.90 17.00 5.38
CA LYS A 208 16.92 15.97 5.77
C LYS A 208 15.72 16.54 6.52
N GLU A 209 15.94 17.57 7.33
CA GLU A 209 14.96 18.23 8.16
C GLU A 209 13.95 19.01 7.29
N GLU A 210 14.42 19.58 6.17
CA GLU A 210 13.63 20.36 5.22
C GLU A 210 12.93 19.51 4.15
N GLN A 211 13.35 18.25 4.00
CA GLN A 211 12.82 17.36 2.97
C GLN A 211 11.32 17.08 3.14
N GLY A 212 10.80 17.12 4.37
CA GLY A 212 9.48 16.63 4.72
C GLY A 212 9.37 15.09 4.66
N LYS A 213 8.16 14.56 4.80
CA LYS A 213 7.89 13.12 4.80
C LYS A 213 6.64 12.78 3.96
N PRO A 214 6.60 11.58 3.34
CA PRO A 214 5.39 11.11 2.68
C PRO A 214 4.29 10.80 3.70
N HIS A 215 3.06 11.19 3.36
CA HIS A 215 1.88 10.77 4.11
C HIS A 215 1.57 9.31 3.79
N PHE A 216 1.09 8.59 4.80
CA PHE A 216 0.45 7.30 4.63
C PHE A 216 -1.01 7.52 4.26
N VAL A 217 -1.44 6.92 3.16
CA VAL A 217 -2.80 7.04 2.64
C VAL A 217 -3.43 5.66 2.49
N GLN A 218 -4.76 5.60 2.61
CA GLN A 218 -5.55 4.39 2.46
C GLN A 218 -6.67 4.69 1.47
N VAL A 219 -6.60 4.10 0.29
CA VAL A 219 -7.54 4.40 -0.79
C VAL A 219 -8.07 3.13 -1.43
N LYS A 220 -9.27 3.25 -1.99
CA LYS A 220 -9.76 2.33 -3.01
C LYS A 220 -9.38 2.88 -4.37
N ALA A 221 -8.87 2.02 -5.23
CA ALA A 221 -8.46 2.37 -6.58
C ALA A 221 -8.93 1.31 -7.58
N LYS A 222 -9.24 1.73 -8.81
CA LYS A 222 -9.62 0.85 -9.90
C LYS A 222 -8.46 0.67 -10.86
N PHE A 223 -8.14 -0.57 -11.21
CA PHE A 223 -7.16 -0.85 -12.25
C PHE A 223 -7.69 -0.45 -13.63
N LEU A 224 -6.85 0.21 -14.41
CA LEU A 224 -7.13 0.70 -15.76
C LEU A 224 -6.20 -0.03 -16.74
N PRO A 225 -6.64 -1.15 -17.35
CA PRO A 225 -5.81 -1.94 -18.25
C PRO A 225 -5.21 -1.11 -19.38
N ASP A 226 -6.00 -0.23 -20.03
CA ASP A 226 -5.57 0.60 -21.18
C ASP A 226 -4.33 1.46 -20.93
N ARG A 227 -3.95 1.67 -19.67
CA ARG A 227 -2.84 2.53 -19.26
C ARG A 227 -1.89 1.85 -18.27
N ASP A 228 -2.12 0.59 -17.93
CA ASP A 228 -1.39 -0.17 -16.91
C ASP A 228 -1.22 0.55 -15.57
N LEU A 229 -2.21 1.32 -15.14
CA LEU A 229 -2.15 2.10 -13.89
C LEU A 229 -3.49 2.07 -13.15
N PHE A 230 -3.53 2.72 -11.99
CA PHE A 230 -4.72 2.75 -11.15
C PHE A 230 -5.34 4.14 -11.18
N GLY A 231 -6.67 4.21 -11.20
CA GLY A 231 -7.45 5.42 -10.96
C GLY A 231 -7.99 5.44 -9.54
N PHE A 232 -7.93 6.59 -8.87
CA PHE A 232 -8.57 6.78 -7.57
C PHE A 232 -10.09 6.56 -7.66
N VAL A 233 -10.67 5.94 -6.63
CA VAL A 233 -12.12 5.74 -6.49
C VAL A 233 -12.63 6.46 -5.25
N GLU A 234 -12.09 6.13 -4.08
CA GLU A 234 -12.47 6.76 -2.81
C GLU A 234 -11.34 6.66 -1.78
N GLU A 235 -11.38 7.55 -0.81
CA GLU A 235 -10.50 7.52 0.35
C GLU A 235 -11.16 6.65 1.43
N LEU A 236 -10.38 5.73 2.01
CA LEU A 236 -10.86 4.82 3.06
C LEU A 236 -10.63 5.41 4.47
N ALA A 237 -9.64 6.30 4.60
CA ALA A 237 -9.33 7.01 5.82
C ALA A 237 -8.48 8.26 5.52
N PRO A 238 -8.56 9.30 6.37
CA PRO A 238 -7.73 10.49 6.27
C PRO A 238 -6.22 10.18 6.13
N PRO A 239 -5.45 10.98 5.37
CA PRO A 239 -4.01 10.83 5.32
C PRO A 239 -3.36 10.96 6.70
N ILE A 240 -2.38 10.11 6.98
CA ILE A 240 -1.65 10.07 8.24
C ILE A 240 -0.22 10.54 7.99
N GLU A 241 0.29 11.47 8.78
CA GLU A 241 1.65 12.00 8.61
C GLU A 241 2.74 10.97 8.91
N LYS A 242 2.50 10.11 9.90
CA LYS A 242 3.40 9.03 10.32
C LYS A 242 3.00 7.72 9.65
N SER A 243 3.98 6.94 9.24
CA SER A 243 3.76 5.63 8.62
C SER A 243 3.78 4.51 9.65
N PRO A 244 3.03 3.40 9.44
CA PRO A 244 3.17 2.18 10.23
C PRO A 244 4.60 1.64 10.19
N ARG A 245 4.96 0.74 11.11
CA ARG A 245 6.29 0.12 11.10
C ARG A 245 6.43 -0.80 9.87
N PHE A 246 7.55 -0.65 9.15
CA PHE A 246 7.85 -1.47 7.97
C PHE A 246 9.32 -1.85 7.89
N LEU A 247 9.60 -2.89 7.12
CA LEU A 247 10.94 -3.43 6.91
C LEU A 247 11.61 -2.70 5.74
N LYS A 248 12.84 -2.20 5.96
CA LYS A 248 13.64 -1.50 4.94
C LYS A 248 15.07 -2.00 4.94
N ALA A 249 15.58 -2.34 3.77
CA ALA A 249 16.96 -2.78 3.60
C ALA A 249 17.95 -1.64 3.94
N SER A 250 19.05 -2.00 4.60
CA SER A 250 20.12 -1.05 4.92
C SER A 250 20.82 -0.54 3.66
N LYS A 251 21.51 0.61 3.74
CA LYS A 251 22.31 1.11 2.62
C LYS A 251 23.43 0.13 2.23
N LYS A 252 24.02 -0.56 3.20
CA LYS A 252 25.08 -1.56 3.00
C LYS A 252 24.56 -2.76 2.20
N ASP A 253 23.43 -3.34 2.61
CA ASP A 253 22.83 -4.48 1.90
C ASP A 253 22.49 -4.14 0.44
N LYS A 254 21.98 -2.92 0.21
CA LYS A 254 21.67 -2.44 -1.15
C LYS A 254 22.92 -2.31 -2.02
N ALA A 255 24.04 -1.86 -1.45
CA ALA A 255 25.30 -1.75 -2.19
C ALA A 255 25.82 -3.14 -2.59
N ILE A 256 25.82 -4.09 -1.66
CA ILE A 256 26.25 -5.48 -1.90
C ILE A 256 25.37 -6.14 -2.97
N ALA A 257 24.05 -6.03 -2.85
CA ALA A 257 23.13 -6.61 -3.83
C ALA A 257 23.30 -6.01 -5.25
N LYS A 258 23.68 -4.73 -5.35
CA LYS A 258 23.94 -4.06 -6.63
C LYS A 258 25.24 -4.58 -7.28
N LEU A 259 26.28 -4.81 -6.49
CA LEU A 259 27.54 -5.41 -6.96
C LEU A 259 27.29 -6.82 -7.52
N ALA A 260 26.61 -7.67 -6.75
CA ALA A 260 26.26 -9.03 -7.18
C ALA A 260 25.40 -9.08 -8.46
N GLN A 261 24.50 -8.10 -8.67
CA GLN A 261 23.73 -7.99 -9.91
C GLN A 261 24.61 -7.64 -11.12
N THR A 262 25.63 -6.82 -10.91
CA THR A 262 26.54 -6.39 -11.99
C THR A 262 27.44 -7.55 -12.42
N GLU A 263 27.94 -8.35 -11.46
CA GLU A 263 28.75 -9.55 -11.71
C GLU A 263 27.96 -10.67 -12.40
N SER A 264 26.65 -10.79 -12.16
CA SER A 264 25.81 -11.78 -12.82
C SER A 264 25.43 -11.45 -14.28
N GLN A 265 25.76 -10.24 -14.73
CA GLN A 265 25.47 -9.73 -16.08
C GLN A 265 26.72 -9.57 -16.96
N SER A 266 27.91 -9.78 -16.38
CA SER A 266 29.21 -9.86 -17.05
C SER A 266 29.59 -11.30 -17.33
#